data_AF-A0A3D0EV54-F1
#
_entry.id   AF-A0A3D0EV54-F1
#
_cell.length_a   1.000
_cell.length_b   1.000
_cell.length_c   1.000
_cell.angle_alpha   90.00
_cell.angle_beta   90.00
_cell.angle_gamma   90.00
#
_symmetry.space_group_name_H-M   'P 1'
#
loop_
_entity.id
_entity.type
_entity.pdbx_description
1 polymer ?
#
loop_
_entity_poly.entity_id
_entity_poly.type
_entity_poly.pdbx_seq_one_letter_code
_entity_poly.pdbx_strand_id
1 'polypeptide(L)'
;MKIVIAQMEHETNTFSPVETSWESFGPDGPYIGVHAYRAMKGTKTPIGAFIDIAEEANADIVTSVAGFAYPSGPVSGLAYDRFCDLIIEDVRQGCDLIMLDLHGAMVVKDRTLDGEG
;
A
#
# COMPACT_ATOMS: atom_id res chain seq x y z
N MET A 1 10.52 -6.75 18.10
CA MET A 1 10.18 -5.50 17.39
C MET A 1 9.07 -5.84 16.43
N LYS A 2 7.93 -5.18 16.52
CA LYS A 2 6.78 -5.40 15.64
C LYS A 2 6.77 -4.32 14.55
N ILE A 3 6.78 -4.72 13.29
CA ILE A 3 6.84 -3.81 12.14
C ILE A 3 5.57 -3.99 11.32
N VAL A 4 4.88 -2.88 11.03
CA VAL A 4 3.81 -2.84 10.03
C VAL A 4 4.41 -2.42 8.70
N ILE A 5 4.16 -3.21 7.66
CA ILE A 5 4.62 -2.98 6.29
C ILE A 5 3.42 -2.92 5.36
N ALA A 6 3.34 -1.91 4.50
CA ALA A 6 2.27 -1.81 3.51
C ALA A 6 2.74 -1.17 2.21
N GLN A 7 2.03 -1.44 1.11
CA GLN A 7 2.25 -0.80 -0.19
C GLN A 7 0.93 -0.25 -0.74
N MET A 8 0.96 1.01 -1.16
CA MET A 8 -0.09 1.65 -1.95
C MET A 8 0.58 2.53 -3.01
N GLU A 9 0.89 1.93 -4.15
CA GLU A 9 1.59 2.61 -5.25
C GLU A 9 0.63 2.96 -6.38
N HIS A 10 0.55 4.24 -6.71
CA HIS A 10 -0.14 4.75 -7.88
C HIS A 10 0.39 6.15 -8.25
N GLU A 11 0.65 6.37 -9.53
CA GLU A 11 0.96 7.71 -10.05
C GLU A 11 -0.28 8.31 -10.70
N THR A 12 -0.72 9.49 -10.24
CA THR A 12 -1.91 10.13 -10.81
C THR A 12 -1.59 11.05 -11.99
N ASN A 13 -2.28 10.79 -13.10
CA ASN A 13 -2.52 11.76 -14.17
C ASN A 13 -3.93 12.34 -14.03
N THR A 14 -4.04 13.58 -13.57
CA THR A 14 -5.33 14.27 -13.32
C THR A 14 -6.13 14.56 -14.59
N PHE A 15 -5.56 14.42 -15.79
CA PHE A 15 -6.29 14.52 -17.06
C PHE A 15 -6.83 13.18 -17.56
N SER A 16 -6.46 12.07 -16.95
CA SER A 16 -6.99 10.76 -17.31
C SER A 16 -8.48 10.67 -16.91
N PRO A 17 -9.37 10.25 -17.82
CA PRO A 17 -10.78 10.04 -17.50
C PRO A 17 -11.04 8.72 -16.76
N VAL A 18 -10.03 7.86 -16.62
CA VAL A 18 -10.14 6.54 -15.99
C VAL A 18 -9.74 6.66 -14.53
N GLU A 19 -10.71 6.62 -13.61
CA GLU A 19 -10.47 6.55 -12.17
C GLU A 19 -9.78 5.24 -11.78
N THR A 20 -8.88 5.29 -10.80
CA THR A 20 -8.21 4.09 -10.25
C THR A 20 -9.06 3.48 -9.14
N SER A 21 -9.75 2.37 -9.45
CA SER A 21 -10.55 1.63 -8.47
C SER A 21 -9.69 0.68 -7.63
N TRP A 22 -10.29 0.07 -6.61
CA TRP A 22 -9.65 -0.96 -5.78
C TRP A 22 -9.10 -2.12 -6.62
N GLU A 23 -9.86 -2.57 -7.62
CA GLU A 23 -9.51 -3.66 -8.52
C GLU A 23 -8.31 -3.32 -9.43
N SER A 24 -7.93 -2.04 -9.53
CA SER A 24 -6.79 -1.61 -10.34
C SER A 24 -5.44 -1.93 -9.69
N PHE A 25 -5.42 -2.24 -8.39
CA PHE A 25 -4.19 -2.44 -7.59
C PHE A 25 -3.64 -3.88 -7.62
N GLY A 26 -3.99 -4.66 -8.64
CA GLY A 26 -3.53 -6.03 -8.85
C GLY A 26 -4.52 -6.84 -9.70
N PRO A 27 -4.22 -8.10 -10.04
CA PRO A 27 -5.09 -8.92 -10.90
C PRO A 27 -6.52 -9.09 -10.38
N ASP A 28 -6.68 -9.15 -9.06
CA ASP A 28 -7.97 -9.27 -8.35
C ASP A 28 -8.10 -8.18 -7.28
N GLY A 29 -7.48 -7.02 -7.52
CA GLY A 29 -7.18 -6.01 -6.50
C GLY A 29 -5.89 -6.30 -5.72
N PRO A 30 -5.61 -5.53 -4.66
CA PRO A 30 -4.40 -5.67 -3.87
C PRO A 30 -4.43 -6.93 -3.01
N TYR A 31 -3.24 -7.40 -2.64
CA TYR A 31 -3.08 -8.48 -1.68
C TYR A 31 -3.29 -7.97 -0.26
N ILE A 32 -3.93 -8.77 0.61
CA ILE A 32 -4.23 -8.38 2.00
C ILE A 32 -3.58 -9.34 2.99
N GLY A 33 -3.05 -8.82 4.09
CA GLY A 33 -2.52 -9.60 5.21
C GLY A 33 -1.41 -10.56 4.80
N VAL A 34 -1.53 -11.83 5.20
CA VAL A 34 -0.54 -12.86 4.86
C VAL A 34 -0.36 -13.05 3.35
N HIS A 35 -1.36 -12.73 2.53
CA HIS A 35 -1.21 -12.78 1.08
C HIS A 35 -0.33 -11.65 0.55
N ALA A 36 -0.36 -10.47 1.17
CA ALA A 36 0.54 -9.36 0.83
C ALA A 36 1.99 -9.74 1.11
N TYR A 37 2.26 -10.28 2.30
CA TYR A 37 3.58 -10.79 2.66
C TYR A 37 4.08 -11.84 1.64
N ARG A 38 3.27 -12.85 1.33
CA ARG A 38 3.66 -13.93 0.41
C ARG A 38 3.90 -13.45 -1.02
N ALA A 39 3.09 -12.51 -1.48
CA ALA A 39 3.20 -11.97 -2.84
C ALA A 39 4.44 -11.08 -2.99
N MET A 40 4.80 -10.32 -1.95
CA MET A 40 5.88 -9.33 -2.00
C MET A 40 7.24 -9.88 -1.57
N LYS A 41 7.28 -10.93 -0.76
CA LYS A 41 8.54 -11.53 -0.29
C LYS A 41 9.44 -11.96 -1.45
N GLY A 42 10.71 -11.55 -1.41
CA GLY A 42 11.71 -11.89 -2.41
C GLY A 42 11.49 -11.24 -3.78
N THR A 43 10.54 -10.31 -3.91
CA THR A 43 10.40 -9.47 -5.10
C THR A 43 11.49 -8.38 -5.11
N LYS A 44 11.74 -7.81 -6.29
CA LYS A 44 12.70 -6.70 -6.45
C LYS A 44 12.01 -5.33 -6.36
N THR A 45 11.13 -5.16 -5.40
CA THR A 45 10.39 -3.91 -5.11
C THR A 45 10.80 -3.36 -3.74
N PRO A 46 10.48 -2.08 -3.42
CA PRO A 46 10.80 -1.53 -2.10
C PRO A 46 10.13 -2.29 -0.96
N ILE A 47 8.85 -2.65 -1.06
CA ILE A 47 8.18 -3.50 -0.07
C ILE A 47 8.85 -4.87 0.10
N GLY A 48 9.34 -5.48 -0.99
CA GLY A 48 10.13 -6.71 -0.92
C GLY A 48 11.40 -6.54 -0.08
N ALA A 49 12.14 -5.45 -0.31
CA ALA A 49 13.33 -5.12 0.48
C ALA A 49 13.00 -4.81 1.95
N PHE A 50 11.86 -4.18 2.22
CA PHE A 50 11.40 -3.94 3.60
C PHE A 50 11.15 -5.25 4.35
N ILE A 51 10.52 -6.22 3.69
CA ILE A 51 10.30 -7.56 4.25
C ILE A 51 11.65 -8.24 4.53
N ASP A 52 12.59 -8.22 3.57
CA ASP A 52 13.90 -8.85 3.74
C ASP A 52 14.66 -8.26 4.94
N ILE A 53 14.70 -6.92 5.06
CA ILE A 53 15.35 -6.23 6.19
C ILE A 53 14.65 -6.57 7.52
N ALA A 54 13.33 -6.62 7.55
CA ALA A 54 12.58 -6.95 8.75
C ALA A 54 12.80 -8.40 9.20
N GLU A 55 12.96 -9.34 8.26
CA GLU A 55 13.29 -10.73 8.56
C GLU A 55 14.71 -10.87 9.11
N GLU A 56 15.69 -10.19 8.50
CA GLU A 56 17.08 -10.15 9.01
C GLU A 56 17.15 -9.60 10.44
N ALA A 57 16.27 -8.65 10.77
CA ALA A 57 16.13 -8.11 12.12
C ALA A 57 15.36 -9.02 13.09
N ASN A 58 14.90 -10.20 12.66
CA ASN A 58 14.03 -11.11 13.43
C ASN A 58 12.79 -10.39 14.00
N ALA A 59 12.19 -9.50 13.21
CA ALA A 59 11.00 -8.75 13.59
C ALA A 59 9.72 -9.62 13.52
N ASP A 60 8.69 -9.21 14.27
CA ASP A 60 7.32 -9.66 14.08
C ASP A 60 6.68 -8.78 12.99
N ILE A 61 6.43 -9.37 11.82
CA ILE A 61 6.04 -8.64 10.61
C ILE A 61 4.54 -8.75 10.41
N VAL A 62 3.88 -7.61 10.28
CA VAL A 62 2.48 -7.51 9.81
C VAL A 62 2.49 -6.80 8.46
N THR A 63 2.02 -7.47 7.41
CA THR A 63 1.90 -6.88 6.07
C THR A 63 0.43 -6.58 5.78
N SER A 64 -0.03 -5.35 6.00
CA SER A 64 -1.46 -5.02 6.00
C SER A 64 -2.10 -5.21 4.62
N VAL A 65 -1.50 -4.58 3.62
CA VAL A 65 -1.98 -4.58 2.24
C VAL A 65 -0.80 -4.28 1.31
N ALA A 66 -0.80 -4.87 0.12
CA ALA A 66 0.14 -4.52 -0.95
C ALA A 66 -0.58 -4.38 -2.27
N GLY A 67 -0.54 -3.18 -2.83
CA GLY A 67 -1.18 -2.85 -4.09
C GLY A 67 -0.34 -1.91 -4.95
N PHE A 68 -0.25 -2.24 -6.24
CA PHE A 68 0.33 -1.39 -7.27
C PHE A 68 -0.69 -1.24 -8.41
N ALA A 69 -0.98 -0.01 -8.80
CA ALA A 69 -1.79 0.32 -9.96
C ALA A 69 -0.94 1.07 -11.00
N TYR A 70 -1.16 0.74 -12.28
CA TYR A 70 -0.52 1.49 -13.37
C TYR A 70 -1.03 2.93 -13.42
N PRO A 71 -0.19 3.89 -13.88
CA PRO A 71 -0.56 5.29 -13.94
C PRO A 71 -1.87 5.54 -14.69
N SER A 72 -2.78 6.27 -14.05
CA SER A 72 -4.11 6.59 -14.58
C SER A 72 -4.72 7.77 -13.80
N GLY A 73 -6.04 7.87 -13.70
CA GLY A 73 -6.70 9.01 -13.04
C GLY A 73 -6.54 9.02 -11.53
N PRO A 74 -7.21 9.96 -10.84
CA PRO A 74 -7.26 9.97 -9.38
C PRO A 74 -7.76 8.64 -8.81
N VAL A 75 -7.21 8.26 -7.66
CA VAL A 75 -7.67 7.09 -6.91
C VAL A 75 -9.09 7.33 -6.41
N SER A 76 -9.93 6.31 -6.54
CA SER A 76 -11.27 6.32 -5.96
C SER A 76 -11.19 6.56 -4.46
N GLY A 77 -11.98 7.50 -3.93
CA GLY A 77 -12.02 7.76 -2.49
C GLY A 77 -12.32 6.50 -1.66
N LEU A 78 -13.18 5.60 -2.16
CA LEU A 78 -13.48 4.34 -1.49
C LEU A 78 -12.30 3.37 -1.46
N ALA A 79 -11.51 3.33 -2.54
CA ALA A 79 -10.31 2.50 -2.58
C ALA A 79 -9.28 3.04 -1.58
N TYR A 80 -9.04 4.36 -1.61
CA TYR A 80 -8.14 5.03 -0.68
C TYR A 80 -8.53 4.83 0.78
N ASP A 81 -9.78 5.12 1.14
CA ASP A 81 -10.30 4.95 2.50
C ASP A 81 -10.07 3.50 2.98
N ARG A 82 -10.31 2.50 2.11
CA ARG A 82 -10.08 1.07 2.41
C ARG A 82 -8.60 0.72 2.61
N PHE A 83 -7.68 1.25 1.81
CA PHE A 83 -6.24 1.06 2.02
C PHE A 83 -5.82 1.64 3.38
N CYS A 84 -6.23 2.88 3.66
CA CYS A 84 -5.93 3.55 4.92
C CYS A 84 -6.47 2.78 6.12
N ASP A 85 -7.73 2.33 6.07
CA ASP A 85 -8.36 1.57 7.15
C ASP A 85 -7.59 0.29 7.48
N LEU A 86 -7.19 -0.50 6.47
CA LEU A 86 -6.39 -1.72 6.68
C LEU A 86 -5.05 -1.43 7.37
N ILE A 87 -4.35 -0.39 6.94
CA ILE A 87 -3.05 -0.01 7.52
C ILE A 87 -3.24 0.50 8.95
N ILE A 88 -4.23 1.38 9.17
CA ILE A 88 -4.51 1.99 10.47
C ILE A 88 -4.98 0.93 11.48
N GLU A 89 -5.78 -0.04 11.06
CA GLU A 89 -6.24 -1.14 11.92
C GLU A 89 -5.07 -1.95 12.50
N ASP A 90 -4.07 -2.30 11.67
CA ASP A 90 -2.90 -3.03 12.12
C ASP A 90 -1.98 -2.19 13.01
N VAL A 91 -1.79 -0.90 12.67
CA VAL A 91 -1.03 0.04 13.51
C VAL A 91 -1.69 0.21 14.87
N ARG A 92 -3.03 0.25 14.95
CA ARG A 92 -3.77 0.33 16.22
C ARG A 92 -3.59 -0.89 17.12
N GLN A 93 -3.20 -2.05 16.57
CA GLN A 93 -2.80 -3.23 17.37
C GLN A 93 -1.41 -3.07 18.02
N GLY A 94 -0.75 -1.93 17.82
CA GLY A 94 0.58 -1.61 18.31
C GLY A 94 1.67 -2.08 17.35
N CYS A 95 2.63 -1.21 17.08
CA CYS A 95 3.85 -1.48 16.32
C CYS A 95 4.98 -0.55 16.79
N ASP A 96 6.22 -0.99 16.61
CA ASP A 96 7.43 -0.22 16.94
C ASP A 96 7.91 0.62 15.74
N LEU A 97 7.59 0.17 14.51
CA LEU A 97 7.99 0.80 13.25
C LEU A 97 6.91 0.58 12.18
N ILE A 98 6.76 1.57 11.30
CA ILE A 98 5.92 1.50 10.10
C ILE A 98 6.84 1.71 8.89
N MET A 99 6.71 0.85 7.88
CA MET A 99 7.41 0.95 6.61
C MET A 99 6.38 0.98 5.48
N LEU A 100 6.25 2.13 4.80
CA LEU A 100 5.27 2.32 3.74
C LEU A 100 5.98 2.45 2.39
N ASP A 101 5.60 1.59 1.45
CA ASP A 101 6.01 1.66 0.06
C ASP A 101 4.95 2.44 -0.72
N LEU A 102 5.23 3.72 -0.95
CA LEU A 102 4.32 4.69 -1.54
C LEU A 102 4.98 5.31 -2.77
N HIS A 103 4.18 5.70 -3.75
CA HIS A 103 4.69 6.34 -4.96
C HIS A 103 5.11 7.81 -4.70
N GLY A 104 4.31 8.56 -3.96
CA GLY A 104 4.54 9.97 -3.64
C GLY A 104 3.91 10.97 -4.62
N ALA A 105 2.96 10.52 -5.44
CA ALA A 105 2.30 11.36 -6.46
C ALA A 105 0.80 11.00 -6.62
N MET A 106 0.16 10.60 -5.52
CA MET A 106 -1.23 10.17 -5.53
C MET A 106 -2.17 11.36 -5.31
N VAL A 107 -3.18 11.47 -6.17
CA VAL A 107 -4.35 12.31 -5.92
C VAL A 107 -5.54 11.40 -5.68
N VAL A 108 -6.35 11.75 -4.69
CA VAL A 108 -7.53 10.98 -4.28
C VAL A 108 -8.78 11.80 -4.61
N LYS A 109 -9.61 11.23 -5.45
CA LYS A 109 -10.85 11.87 -5.89
C LYS A 109 -11.74 12.23 -4.71
N ASP A 110 -12.22 13.47 -4.69
CA ASP A 110 -13.14 13.99 -3.66
C ASP A 110 -12.62 13.86 -2.21
N ARG A 111 -11.29 13.78 -2.02
CA ARG A 111 -10.62 13.69 -0.72
C ARG A 111 -9.44 14.64 -0.59
N THR A 112 -8.37 14.43 -1.35
CA THR A 112 -7.10 15.17 -1.20
C THR A 112 -6.31 15.19 -2.50
N LEU A 113 -5.53 16.25 -2.69
CA LEU A 113 -4.53 16.35 -3.77
C LEU A 113 -3.16 15.81 -3.36
N ASP A 114 -3.02 15.43 -2.10
CA ASP A 114 -1.81 14.88 -1.48
C ASP A 114 -2.23 13.60 -0.76
N GLY A 115 -2.20 12.47 -1.48
CA GLY A 115 -2.69 11.19 -0.97
C GLY A 115 -1.80 10.60 0.11
N GLU A 116 -0.49 10.88 0.05
CA GLU A 116 0.52 10.37 0.97
C GLU A 116 0.84 11.29 2.17
N GLY A 117 0.46 12.58 2.11
CA GLY A 117 0.79 13.60 3.12
C GLY A 117 -0.06 13.66 4.38
#